data_AF-A0A7C2LJJ4-F1
#
_entry.id   AF-A0A7C2LJJ4-F1
#
_cell.length_a   1.000
_cell.length_b   1.000
_cell.length_c   1.000
_cell.angle_alpha   90.00
_cell.angle_beta   90.00
_cell.angle_gamma   90.00
#
_symmetry.space_group_name_H-M   'P 1'
#
loop_
_entity.id
_entity.type
_entity.pdbx_description
1 polymer ?
#
loop_
_entity_poly.entity_id
_entity_poly.type
_entity_poly.pdbx_seq_one_letter_code
_entity_poly.pdbx_strand_id
1 'polypeptide(L)'
;VILEKLQDREPATLSSKLEKITAAENEILEELAEVGGGKDVLTLTMVFFEESNASWKITAEIPEVLPSRIKRIYKAKRSVESNYYLKIGDKEFHYTFRSLQRFMGDGGKLSRRKFMSYIDAIFSDRDLDERVLLTDLCRTILSTAKKEPKYMPVTVRDAFATWLFLNQLRILRKGEKNMGNESIKTDGPYGQFIEEHKDFFNSYEKVVAFLTGCYISKVMYAQGTNLGNSPFFKKLRGLKLDKKRLEILYPESRNKIQQYDAFGLVKDIDPLLAQAWINCGSKWDISDDEATLAFSIGLSLDYNIHKADEKE
;
A
#
# COMPACT_ATOMS: atom_id res chain seq x y z
N VAL A 1 -33.95 8.45 7.75
CA VAL A 1 -33.86 9.25 6.51
C VAL A 1 -32.58 9.02 5.70
N ILE A 2 -31.35 9.43 6.10
CA ILE A 2 -30.15 9.17 5.26
C ILE A 2 -29.84 7.66 5.18
N LEU A 3 -29.83 6.95 6.32
CA LEU A 3 -29.61 5.50 6.36
C LEU A 3 -30.73 4.69 5.65
N GLU A 4 -31.98 5.16 5.69
CA GLU A 4 -33.09 4.55 4.93
C GLU A 4 -32.93 4.81 3.42
N LYS A 5 -32.52 6.02 3.01
CA LYS A 5 -32.24 6.34 1.61
C LYS A 5 -31.07 5.54 1.03
N LEU A 6 -30.12 5.14 1.86
CA LEU A 6 -29.01 4.25 1.48
C LEU A 6 -29.45 2.78 1.39
N GLN A 7 -30.47 2.36 2.15
CA GLN A 7 -31.06 1.01 2.05
C GLN A 7 -31.90 0.83 0.77
N ASP A 8 -32.63 1.86 0.35
CA ASP A 8 -33.49 1.82 -0.85
C ASP A 8 -32.71 1.96 -2.18
N ARG A 9 -31.42 2.31 -2.11
CA ARG A 9 -30.53 2.42 -3.27
C ARG A 9 -29.68 1.16 -3.41
N GLU A 10 -30.31 0.01 -3.68
CA GLU A 10 -29.53 -1.10 -4.24
C GLU A 10 -28.97 -0.66 -5.62
N PRO A 11 -27.65 -0.64 -5.83
CA PRO A 11 -27.09 -0.27 -7.12
C PRO A 11 -27.44 -1.36 -8.12
N ALA A 12 -28.37 -1.06 -9.02
CA ALA A 12 -29.03 -2.01 -9.92
C ALA A 12 -28.11 -2.72 -10.95
N THR A 13 -26.78 -2.54 -10.90
CA THR A 13 -25.86 -2.99 -11.95
C THR A 13 -24.50 -3.54 -11.47
N LEU A 14 -24.30 -3.81 -10.18
CA LEU A 14 -23.00 -4.31 -9.69
C LEU A 14 -22.94 -5.84 -9.62
N SER A 15 -22.12 -6.42 -10.49
CA SER A 15 -22.04 -7.86 -10.78
C SER A 15 -21.37 -8.69 -9.69
N SER A 16 -20.58 -8.06 -8.81
CA SER A 16 -19.86 -8.77 -7.73
C SER A 16 -20.12 -8.21 -6.32
N LYS A 17 -20.06 -9.09 -5.31
CA LYS A 17 -20.21 -8.71 -3.89
C LYS A 17 -19.20 -7.64 -3.45
N LEU A 18 -18.00 -7.63 -4.03
CA LEU A 18 -16.97 -6.63 -3.71
C LEU A 18 -17.29 -5.26 -4.31
N GLU A 19 -17.79 -5.22 -5.54
CA GLU A 19 -18.27 -3.99 -6.19
C GLU A 19 -19.42 -3.37 -5.40
N LYS A 20 -20.40 -4.17 -4.95
CA LYS A 20 -21.51 -3.69 -4.11
C LYS A 20 -21.03 -3.04 -2.81
N ILE A 21 -20.09 -3.69 -2.11
CA ILE A 21 -19.51 -3.16 -0.86
C ILE A 21 -18.75 -1.86 -1.12
N THR A 22 -17.99 -1.80 -2.23
CA THR A 22 -17.19 -0.64 -2.60
C THR A 22 -18.07 0.56 -2.95
N ALA A 23 -19.13 0.35 -3.73
CA ALA A 23 -20.10 1.38 -4.07
C ALA A 23 -20.80 1.91 -2.82
N ALA A 24 -21.29 1.01 -1.95
CA ALA A 24 -21.91 1.41 -0.70
C ALA A 24 -20.97 2.23 0.20
N GLU A 25 -19.70 1.83 0.35
CA GLU A 25 -18.73 2.60 1.14
C GLU A 25 -18.48 4.00 0.55
N ASN A 26 -18.34 4.10 -0.77
CA ASN A 26 -18.16 5.39 -1.45
C ASN A 26 -19.36 6.30 -1.27
N GLU A 27 -20.57 5.79 -1.52
CA GLU A 27 -21.82 6.53 -1.39
C GLU A 27 -22.02 7.01 0.05
N ILE A 28 -21.80 6.15 1.04
CA ILE A 28 -21.89 6.50 2.46
C ILE A 28 -20.90 7.63 2.79
N LEU A 29 -19.62 7.49 2.43
CA LEU A 29 -18.62 8.51 2.75
C LEU A 29 -18.90 9.84 2.05
N GLU A 30 -19.38 9.80 0.81
CA GLU A 30 -19.72 11.00 0.03
C GLU A 30 -20.93 11.73 0.62
N GLU A 31 -22.01 11.01 0.92
CA GLU A 31 -23.19 11.60 1.53
C GLU A 31 -22.86 12.19 2.91
N LEU A 32 -22.12 11.45 3.74
CA LEU A 32 -21.72 11.92 5.08
C LEU A 32 -20.76 13.12 5.03
N ALA A 33 -19.93 13.24 3.98
CA ALA A 33 -19.02 14.38 3.81
C ALA A 33 -19.74 15.70 3.49
N GLU A 34 -20.96 15.63 2.96
CA GLU A 34 -21.77 16.80 2.58
C GLU A 34 -22.86 17.13 3.60
N VAL A 35 -23.05 16.30 4.63
CA VAL A 35 -23.92 16.61 5.77
C VAL A 35 -23.50 17.94 6.40
N GLY A 36 -24.48 18.81 6.69
CA GLY A 36 -24.21 20.15 7.21
C GLY A 36 -23.49 21.08 6.23
N GLY A 37 -23.49 20.76 4.93
CA GLY A 37 -22.74 21.49 3.90
C GLY A 37 -21.22 21.28 4.00
N GLY A 38 -20.80 20.16 4.60
CA GLY A 38 -19.40 19.87 4.90
C GLY A 38 -18.78 20.75 5.98
N LYS A 39 -19.62 21.44 6.78
CA LYS A 39 -19.21 22.24 7.94
C LYS A 39 -19.51 21.48 9.23
N ASP A 40 -18.73 21.77 10.28
CA ASP A 40 -18.84 21.13 11.60
C ASP A 40 -19.95 21.77 12.45
N VAL A 41 -21.17 21.78 11.90
CA VAL A 41 -22.38 22.28 12.56
C VAL A 41 -23.11 21.19 13.35
N LEU A 42 -22.74 19.92 13.13
CA LEU A 42 -23.23 18.76 13.85
C LEU A 42 -22.13 17.71 13.96
N THR A 43 -22.32 16.79 14.89
CA THR A 43 -21.49 15.59 15.06
C THR A 43 -22.28 14.35 14.65
N LEU A 44 -21.59 13.38 14.07
CA LEU A 44 -22.15 12.08 13.71
C LEU A 44 -21.63 11.01 14.66
N THR A 45 -22.47 10.06 15.02
CA THR A 45 -22.03 8.86 15.74
C THR A 45 -22.14 7.68 14.79
N MET A 46 -21.03 6.97 14.58
CA MET A 46 -21.03 5.75 13.79
C MET A 46 -21.17 4.54 14.70
N VAL A 47 -22.24 3.78 14.50
CA VAL A 47 -22.55 2.58 15.27
C VAL A 47 -22.39 1.36 14.37
N PHE A 48 -21.53 0.43 14.77
CA PHE A 48 -21.31 -0.85 14.11
C PHE A 48 -22.02 -1.94 14.90
N PHE A 49 -22.89 -2.71 14.27
CA PHE A 49 -23.66 -3.77 14.93
C PHE A 49 -23.61 -5.08 14.14
N GLU A 50 -23.85 -6.19 14.85
CA GLU A 50 -24.09 -7.51 14.29
C GLU A 50 -25.52 -7.93 14.66
N GLU A 51 -26.27 -8.44 13.69
CA GLU A 51 -27.57 -9.06 13.95
C GLU A 51 -27.37 -10.51 14.40
N SER A 52 -27.94 -10.88 15.54
CA SER A 52 -27.92 -12.24 16.07
C SER A 52 -29.24 -12.56 16.75
N ASN A 53 -29.93 -13.60 16.30
CA ASN A 53 -31.23 -14.05 16.84
C ASN A 53 -32.26 -12.92 16.98
N ALA A 54 -32.47 -12.12 15.93
CA ALA A 54 -33.38 -10.97 15.92
C ALA A 54 -33.04 -9.87 16.96
N SER A 55 -31.82 -9.88 17.50
CA SER A 55 -31.28 -8.84 18.38
C SER A 55 -30.09 -8.14 17.72
N TRP A 56 -29.99 -6.83 17.96
CA TRP A 56 -28.96 -5.97 17.41
C TRP A 56 -27.87 -5.82 18.48
N LYS A 57 -26.70 -6.40 18.22
CA LYS A 57 -25.57 -6.30 19.14
C LYS A 57 -24.59 -5.25 18.63
N ILE A 58 -24.49 -4.13 19.34
CA ILE A 58 -23.46 -3.12 19.05
C ILE A 58 -22.08 -3.74 19.30
N THR A 59 -21.22 -3.67 18.29
CA THR A 59 -19.86 -4.21 18.27
C THR A 59 -18.80 -3.13 18.38
N ALA A 60 -19.09 -1.93 17.89
CA ALA A 60 -18.26 -0.74 18.05
C ALA A 60 -19.12 0.51 17.91
N GLU A 61 -18.66 1.58 18.54
CA GLU A 61 -19.22 2.91 18.43
C GLU A 61 -18.04 3.87 18.34
N ILE A 62 -18.09 4.80 17.40
CA ILE A 62 -17.14 5.92 17.35
C ILE A 62 -17.98 7.20 17.36
N PRO A 63 -18.02 7.88 18.52
CA PRO A 63 -18.81 9.09 18.70
C PRO A 63 -18.11 10.29 18.07
N GLU A 64 -18.84 11.40 17.96
CA GLU A 64 -18.29 12.73 17.66
C GLU A 64 -17.51 12.84 16.34
N VAL A 65 -17.92 12.10 15.31
CA VAL A 65 -17.32 12.17 13.98
C VAL A 65 -17.79 13.45 13.27
N LEU A 66 -16.83 14.31 12.97
CA LEU A 66 -17.10 15.58 12.30
C LEU A 66 -17.27 15.40 10.78
N PRO A 67 -18.25 16.04 10.12
CA PRO A 67 -18.38 16.04 8.65
C PRO A 67 -17.09 16.49 7.94
N SER A 68 -16.38 17.48 8.47
CA SER A 68 -15.09 17.92 7.92
C SER A 68 -14.04 16.80 7.93
N ARG A 69 -14.04 15.94 8.97
CA ARG A 69 -13.15 14.79 9.06
C ARG A 69 -13.49 13.74 8.01
N ILE A 70 -14.77 13.43 7.82
CA ILE A 70 -15.24 12.51 6.78
C ILE A 70 -14.84 13.03 5.39
N LYS A 71 -14.97 14.35 5.16
CA LYS A 71 -14.51 14.98 3.91
C LYS A 71 -13.01 14.83 3.69
N ARG A 72 -12.18 14.93 4.73
CA ARG A 72 -10.73 14.64 4.64
C ARG A 72 -10.45 13.17 4.33
N ILE A 73 -11.18 12.24 4.95
CA ILE A 73 -11.10 10.79 4.67
C ILE A 73 -11.44 10.50 3.22
N TYR A 74 -12.56 11.02 2.73
CA TYR A 74 -13.00 10.84 1.35
C TYR A 74 -11.97 11.40 0.35
N LYS A 75 -11.45 12.61 0.59
CA LYS A 75 -10.39 13.20 -0.25
C LYS A 75 -9.10 12.38 -0.25
N ALA A 76 -8.65 11.90 0.92
CA ALA A 76 -7.46 11.07 1.03
C ALA A 76 -7.62 9.77 0.25
N LYS A 77 -8.78 9.12 0.39
CA LYS A 77 -9.13 7.92 -0.38
C LYS A 77 -9.13 8.19 -1.89
N ARG A 78 -9.81 9.24 -2.36
CA ARG A 78 -9.81 9.62 -3.79
C ARG A 78 -8.41 9.88 -4.35
N SER A 79 -7.54 10.53 -3.58
CA SER A 79 -6.15 10.77 -3.96
C SER A 79 -5.38 9.46 -4.18
N VAL A 80 -5.61 8.44 -3.35
CA VAL A 80 -5.00 7.12 -3.50
C VAL A 80 -5.58 6.38 -4.70
N GLU A 81 -6.89 6.47 -4.92
CA GLU A 81 -7.56 5.84 -6.07
C GLU A 81 -7.12 6.44 -7.42
N SER A 82 -6.80 7.74 -7.46
CA SER A 82 -6.25 8.40 -8.65
C SER A 82 -4.81 8.02 -8.97
N ASN A 83 -4.09 7.38 -8.05
CA ASN A 83 -2.70 6.98 -8.27
C ASN A 83 -2.62 5.91 -9.37
N TYR A 84 -2.06 6.27 -10.51
CA TYR A 84 -2.06 5.40 -11.69
C TYR A 84 -1.19 4.15 -11.51
N TYR A 85 -0.16 4.19 -10.66
CA TYR A 85 0.69 3.03 -10.36
C TYR A 85 -0.07 1.93 -9.63
N LEU A 86 -1.25 2.21 -9.07
CA LEU A 86 -2.10 1.22 -8.40
C LEU A 86 -3.14 0.57 -9.35
N LYS A 87 -3.26 1.03 -10.60
CA LYS A 87 -4.21 0.45 -11.56
C LYS A 87 -3.75 -0.92 -12.04
N ILE A 88 -4.66 -1.88 -12.25
CA ILE A 88 -4.31 -3.18 -12.85
C ILE A 88 -4.98 -3.25 -14.22
N GLY A 89 -4.17 -3.25 -15.28
CA GLY A 89 -4.68 -3.13 -16.65
C GLY A 89 -5.30 -1.76 -16.88
N ASP A 90 -6.55 -1.74 -17.32
CA ASP A 90 -7.34 -0.52 -17.52
C ASP A 90 -8.46 -0.37 -16.47
N LYS A 91 -8.46 -1.24 -15.44
CA LYS A 91 -9.44 -1.17 -14.35
C LYS A 91 -9.04 -0.11 -13.33
N GLU A 92 -10.02 0.67 -12.91
CA GLU A 92 -9.86 1.61 -11.80
C GLU A 92 -9.47 0.88 -10.52
N PHE A 93 -8.68 1.56 -9.69
CA PHE A 93 -8.33 1.09 -8.37
C PHE A 93 -9.27 1.74 -7.35
N HIS A 94 -9.92 0.91 -6.54
CA HIS A 94 -10.77 1.37 -5.45
C HIS A 94 -10.18 0.92 -4.11
N TYR A 95 -9.91 1.89 -3.24
CA TYR A 95 -9.36 1.64 -1.92
C TYR A 95 -10.48 1.60 -0.90
N THR A 96 -10.67 0.50 -0.17
CA THR A 96 -11.76 0.39 0.82
C THR A 96 -11.22 0.06 2.20
N PHE A 97 -12.02 0.22 3.25
CA PHE A 97 -11.62 -0.24 4.59
C PHE A 97 -11.43 -1.76 4.66
N ARG A 98 -11.98 -2.53 3.71
CA ARG A 98 -11.64 -3.95 3.53
C ARG A 98 -10.18 -4.16 3.12
N SER A 99 -9.62 -3.25 2.31
CA SER A 99 -8.20 -3.26 1.94
C SER A 99 -7.33 -3.12 3.20
N LEU A 100 -7.67 -2.20 4.10
CA LEU A 100 -7.03 -2.06 5.41
C LEU A 100 -7.22 -3.31 6.30
N GLN A 101 -8.45 -3.82 6.38
CA GLN A 101 -8.80 -4.96 7.24
C GLN A 101 -7.93 -6.20 6.98
N ARG A 102 -7.54 -6.42 5.73
CA ARG A 102 -6.65 -7.53 5.30
C ARG A 102 -5.34 -7.60 6.08
N PHE A 103 -4.84 -6.48 6.57
CA PHE A 103 -3.55 -6.41 7.28
C PHE A 103 -3.68 -6.64 8.79
N MET A 104 -4.91 -6.63 9.31
CA MET A 104 -5.17 -6.67 10.75
C MET A 104 -5.11 -8.09 11.34
N GLY A 105 -5.09 -9.12 10.50
CA GLY A 105 -4.89 -10.52 10.89
C GLY A 105 -5.86 -11.48 10.20
N ASP A 106 -6.17 -12.57 10.89
CA ASP A 106 -6.95 -13.72 10.40
C ASP A 106 -8.48 -13.59 10.53
N GLY A 107 -8.98 -12.44 10.99
CA GLY A 107 -10.41 -12.22 11.24
C GLY A 107 -10.90 -12.68 12.62
N GLY A 108 -10.03 -13.21 13.49
CA GLY A 108 -10.36 -13.51 14.87
C GLY A 108 -10.65 -12.27 15.73
N LYS A 109 -11.05 -12.48 16.99
CA LYS A 109 -11.42 -11.40 17.94
C LYS A 109 -10.32 -10.34 18.11
N LEU A 110 -9.05 -10.77 18.14
CA LEU A 110 -7.89 -9.86 18.22
C LEU A 110 -7.75 -9.02 16.95
N SER A 111 -7.84 -9.65 15.78
CA SER A 111 -7.79 -9.00 14.46
C SER A 111 -8.91 -7.96 14.31
N ARG A 112 -10.12 -8.27 14.80
CA ARG A 112 -11.27 -7.34 14.80
C ARG A 112 -11.04 -6.15 15.73
N ARG A 113 -10.54 -6.36 16.94
CA ARG A 113 -10.20 -5.26 17.86
C ARG A 113 -9.13 -4.35 17.27
N LYS A 114 -8.10 -4.95 16.65
CA LYS A 114 -7.06 -4.19 15.96
C LYS A 114 -7.64 -3.35 14.83
N PHE A 115 -8.45 -3.94 13.95
CA PHE A 115 -9.14 -3.20 12.91
C PHE A 115 -9.96 -2.02 13.45
N MET A 116 -10.77 -2.25 14.49
CA MET A 116 -11.56 -1.17 15.10
C MET A 116 -10.69 -0.07 15.70
N SER A 117 -9.54 -0.40 16.28
CA SER A 117 -8.61 0.63 16.79
C SER A 117 -8.04 1.53 15.67
N TYR A 118 -7.82 0.98 14.47
CA TYR A 118 -7.42 1.78 13.31
C TYR A 118 -8.58 2.62 12.79
N ILE A 119 -9.79 2.06 12.70
CA ILE A 119 -10.97 2.81 12.27
C ILE A 119 -11.21 3.99 13.23
N ASP A 120 -11.19 3.75 14.54
CA ASP A 120 -11.32 4.83 15.53
C ASP A 120 -10.22 5.89 15.38
N ALA A 121 -8.96 5.50 15.18
CA ALA A 121 -7.89 6.48 14.92
C ALA A 121 -8.12 7.29 13.63
N ILE A 122 -8.60 6.65 12.56
CA ILE A 122 -8.92 7.31 11.28
C ILE A 122 -10.06 8.32 11.47
N PHE A 123 -11.13 7.97 12.15
CA PHE A 123 -12.29 8.86 12.29
C PHE A 123 -12.16 9.89 13.41
N SER A 124 -11.32 9.64 14.41
CA SER A 124 -11.06 10.52 15.55
C SER A 124 -9.77 11.36 15.40
N ASP A 125 -9.13 11.33 14.23
CA ASP A 125 -7.86 12.02 13.92
C ASP A 125 -6.74 11.75 14.94
N ARG A 126 -6.59 10.49 15.36
CA ARG A 126 -5.55 10.08 16.31
C ARG A 126 -4.36 9.47 15.60
N ASP A 127 -3.18 9.71 16.17
CA ASP A 127 -1.93 9.17 15.66
C ASP A 127 -1.88 7.64 15.73
N LEU A 128 -1.32 7.06 14.67
CA LEU A 128 -0.97 5.65 14.52
C LEU A 128 0.56 5.54 14.44
N ASP A 129 1.10 4.52 15.10
CA ASP A 129 2.52 4.21 15.02
C ASP A 129 2.85 3.56 13.66
N GLU A 130 3.63 4.25 12.84
CA GLU A 130 4.00 3.76 11.51
C GLU A 130 4.74 2.43 11.57
N ARG A 131 5.59 2.20 12.60
CA ARG A 131 6.34 0.95 12.72
C ARG A 131 5.39 -0.23 12.92
N VAL A 132 4.34 -0.04 13.72
CA VAL A 132 3.32 -1.07 13.94
C VAL A 132 2.56 -1.38 12.67
N LEU A 133 2.18 -0.33 11.91
CA LEU A 133 1.54 -0.51 10.60
C LEU A 133 2.44 -1.30 9.64
N LEU A 134 3.71 -0.90 9.50
CA LEU A 134 4.65 -1.55 8.59
C LEU A 134 4.83 -3.03 8.94
N THR A 135 4.95 -3.37 10.24
CA THR A 135 4.99 -4.77 10.68
C THR A 135 3.72 -5.54 10.27
N ASP A 136 2.53 -4.95 10.39
CA ASP A 136 1.27 -5.59 9.96
C ASP A 136 1.24 -5.81 8.44
N LEU A 137 1.62 -4.81 7.66
CA LEU A 137 1.70 -4.88 6.20
C LEU A 137 2.66 -5.99 5.76
N CYS A 138 3.90 -5.95 6.26
CA CYS A 138 4.96 -6.89 5.92
C CYS A 138 4.62 -8.32 6.34
N ARG A 139 4.03 -8.51 7.53
CA ARG A 139 3.57 -9.84 7.96
C ARG A 139 2.60 -10.46 6.95
N THR A 140 1.62 -9.69 6.47
CA THR A 140 0.67 -10.19 5.47
C THR A 140 1.33 -10.40 4.11
N ILE A 141 2.18 -9.48 3.65
CA ILE A 141 2.94 -9.64 2.40
C ILE A 141 3.78 -10.92 2.43
N LEU A 142 4.55 -11.15 3.50
CA LEU A 142 5.40 -12.32 3.65
C LEU A 142 4.59 -13.62 3.77
N SER A 143 3.44 -13.59 4.46
CA SER A 143 2.52 -14.73 4.52
C SER A 143 1.93 -15.03 3.14
N THR A 144 1.48 -14.02 2.39
CA THR A 144 0.97 -14.19 1.03
C THR A 144 2.06 -14.72 0.12
N ALA A 145 3.25 -14.13 0.15
CA ALA A 145 4.41 -14.62 -0.57
C ALA A 145 4.62 -16.10 -0.25
N LYS A 146 4.62 -16.51 1.03
CA LYS A 146 4.80 -17.91 1.48
C LYS A 146 3.66 -18.86 1.16
N LYS A 147 2.40 -18.43 1.09
CA LYS A 147 1.25 -19.34 0.90
C LYS A 147 0.73 -19.32 -0.54
N GLU A 148 0.52 -18.14 -1.09
CA GLU A 148 -0.13 -17.93 -2.39
C GLU A 148 0.56 -16.78 -3.17
N PRO A 149 1.74 -17.04 -3.78
CA PRO A 149 2.58 -16.00 -4.39
C PRO A 149 1.87 -15.22 -5.49
N LYS A 150 0.93 -15.87 -6.19
CA LYS A 150 0.10 -15.26 -7.23
C LYS A 150 -0.69 -14.03 -6.74
N TYR A 151 -0.99 -13.94 -5.45
CA TYR A 151 -1.70 -12.80 -4.85
C TYR A 151 -0.77 -11.74 -4.25
N MET A 152 0.56 -11.92 -4.33
CA MET A 152 1.51 -10.95 -3.82
C MET A 152 1.37 -9.58 -4.49
N PRO A 153 1.21 -9.46 -5.83
CA PRO A 153 1.07 -8.14 -6.46
C PRO A 153 -0.13 -7.35 -5.92
N VAL A 154 -1.29 -8.01 -5.79
CA VAL A 154 -2.50 -7.40 -5.21
C VAL A 154 -2.30 -7.04 -3.74
N THR A 155 -1.65 -7.92 -2.97
CA THR A 155 -1.40 -7.68 -1.53
C THR A 155 -0.47 -6.49 -1.32
N VAL A 156 0.60 -6.39 -2.12
CA VAL A 156 1.55 -5.27 -2.04
C VAL A 156 0.89 -3.96 -2.49
N ARG A 157 0.11 -3.99 -3.58
CA ARG A 157 -0.67 -2.83 -4.02
C ARG A 157 -1.58 -2.32 -2.89
N ASP A 158 -2.36 -3.20 -2.27
CA ASP A 158 -3.27 -2.83 -1.18
C ASP A 158 -2.50 -2.33 0.07
N ALA A 159 -1.30 -2.87 0.32
CA ALA A 159 -0.43 -2.45 1.42
C ALA A 159 0.11 -1.03 1.19
N PHE A 160 0.61 -0.77 -0.01
CA PHE A 160 1.10 0.56 -0.37
C PHE A 160 -0.03 1.59 -0.39
N ALA A 161 -1.18 1.23 -0.96
CA ALA A 161 -2.39 2.07 -0.90
C ALA A 161 -2.81 2.40 0.54
N THR A 162 -2.71 1.42 1.45
CA THR A 162 -3.01 1.63 2.88
C THR A 162 -2.03 2.60 3.52
N TRP A 163 -0.74 2.45 3.25
CA TRP A 163 0.26 3.38 3.75
C TRP A 163 0.03 4.79 3.20
N LEU A 164 -0.21 4.94 1.89
CA LEU A 164 -0.48 6.23 1.24
C LEU A 164 -1.72 6.90 1.82
N PHE A 165 -2.80 6.15 2.02
CA PHE A 165 -4.05 6.66 2.58
C PHE A 165 -3.84 7.23 4.00
N LEU A 166 -3.16 6.48 4.87
CA LEU A 166 -2.91 6.90 6.25
C LEU A 166 -1.89 8.06 6.32
N ASN A 167 -0.88 8.05 5.43
CA ASN A 167 0.07 9.17 5.30
C ASN A 167 -0.63 10.45 4.83
N GLN A 168 -1.53 10.36 3.85
CA GLN A 168 -2.31 11.49 3.33
C GLN A 168 -3.25 12.09 4.38
N LEU A 169 -3.77 11.27 5.29
CA LEU A 169 -4.53 11.72 6.46
C LEU A 169 -3.65 12.43 7.50
N ARG A 170 -2.32 12.29 7.42
CA ARG A 170 -1.33 12.81 8.36
C ARG A 170 -1.49 12.27 9.78
N ILE A 171 -1.94 11.02 9.89
CA ILE A 171 -2.09 10.32 11.19
C ILE A 171 -0.97 9.32 11.44
N LEU A 172 0.00 9.17 10.54
CA LEU A 172 1.16 8.32 10.78
C LEU A 172 2.23 9.10 11.55
N ARG A 173 2.44 8.71 12.80
CA ARG A 173 3.58 9.18 13.57
C ARG A 173 4.85 8.47 13.07
N LYS A 174 5.59 9.19 12.24
CA LYS A 174 6.90 8.75 11.73
C LYS A 174 7.92 8.80 12.87
N GLY A 175 8.87 7.87 12.89
CA GLY A 175 10.05 8.01 13.73
C GLY A 175 10.87 9.25 13.31
N GLU A 176 11.66 9.83 14.22
CA GLU A 176 12.57 10.95 13.92
C GLU A 176 13.53 10.59 12.78
N LYS A 177 13.17 10.89 11.52
CA LYS A 177 14.05 10.74 10.37
C LYS A 177 13.79 11.86 9.38
N ASN A 178 14.61 12.90 9.51
CA ASN A 178 14.78 13.91 8.47
C ASN A 178 15.81 13.37 7.47
N MET A 179 15.42 13.28 6.20
CA MET A 179 16.39 13.36 5.13
C MET A 179 16.89 14.81 5.09
N GLY A 180 18.20 15.02 4.98
CA GLY A 180 18.68 16.22 4.31
C GLY A 180 18.14 16.20 2.87
N ASN A 181 17.68 17.34 2.37
CA ASN A 181 17.13 17.54 1.02
C ASN A 181 18.16 17.19 -0.08
N GLU A 182 18.48 15.92 -0.28
CA GLU A 182 19.35 15.48 -1.37
C GLU A 182 18.55 14.59 -2.32
N SER A 183 18.08 15.22 -3.40
CA SER A 183 17.29 14.60 -4.45
C SER A 183 18.04 13.43 -5.07
N ILE A 184 17.40 12.25 -5.12
CA ILE A 184 17.83 11.16 -5.99
C ILE A 184 17.63 11.63 -7.43
N LYS A 185 18.55 11.28 -8.34
CA LYS A 185 18.36 11.57 -9.77
C LYS A 185 17.01 11.02 -10.22
N THR A 186 16.19 11.88 -10.82
CA THR A 186 14.80 11.61 -11.17
C THR A 186 14.63 11.16 -12.62
N ASP A 187 15.71 10.79 -13.31
CA ASP A 187 15.65 10.41 -14.71
C ASP A 187 14.94 9.04 -14.88
N GLY A 188 14.01 8.98 -15.83
CA GLY A 188 13.28 7.77 -16.20
C GLY A 188 12.17 7.36 -15.22
N PRO A 189 11.44 6.28 -15.53
CA PRO A 189 10.19 5.93 -14.85
C PRO A 189 10.37 5.60 -13.36
N TYR A 190 11.50 5.00 -13.00
CA TYR A 190 11.81 4.70 -11.61
C TYR A 190 12.13 5.95 -10.79
N GLY A 191 12.84 6.91 -11.40
CA GLY A 191 13.15 8.19 -10.78
C GLY A 191 11.89 9.01 -10.51
N GLN A 192 10.98 9.07 -11.50
CA GLN A 192 9.67 9.70 -11.36
C GLN A 192 8.83 9.04 -10.25
N PHE A 193 8.75 7.71 -10.22
CA PHE A 193 8.02 7.00 -9.16
C PHE A 193 8.56 7.33 -7.77
N ILE A 194 9.89 7.39 -7.60
CA ILE A 194 10.53 7.73 -6.33
C ILE A 194 10.14 9.16 -5.89
N GLU A 195 10.20 10.13 -6.79
CA GLU A 195 9.90 11.54 -6.49
C GLU A 195 8.41 11.73 -6.13
N GLU A 196 7.50 11.13 -6.89
CA GLU A 196 6.05 11.20 -6.63
C GLU A 196 5.67 10.56 -5.28
N HIS A 197 6.50 9.65 -4.77
CA HIS A 197 6.28 8.95 -3.50
C HIS A 197 7.39 9.22 -2.48
N LYS A 198 8.04 10.39 -2.53
CA LYS A 198 9.17 10.74 -1.66
C LYS A 198 8.86 10.72 -0.18
N ASP A 199 7.60 10.88 0.21
CA ASP A 199 7.15 10.74 1.60
C ASP A 199 7.45 9.34 2.18
N PHE A 200 7.41 8.31 1.31
CA PHE A 200 7.81 6.95 1.65
C PHE A 200 9.28 6.72 1.33
N PHE A 201 9.73 7.08 0.12
CA PHE A 201 11.12 6.91 -0.35
C PHE A 201 12.05 8.03 0.14
N ASN A 202 11.93 8.36 1.42
CA ASN A 202 12.66 9.44 2.10
C ASN A 202 14.06 9.02 2.62
N SER A 203 14.63 7.94 2.08
CA SER A 203 15.97 7.44 2.47
C SER A 203 16.57 6.65 1.32
N TYR A 204 17.90 6.73 1.14
CA TYR A 204 18.61 5.96 0.12
C TYR A 204 18.47 4.45 0.37
N GLU A 205 18.38 4.02 1.63
CA GLU A 205 18.15 2.63 2.00
C GLU A 205 16.84 2.07 1.44
N LYS A 206 15.74 2.85 1.50
CA LYS A 206 14.45 2.45 0.91
C LYS A 206 14.53 2.39 -0.61
N VAL A 207 15.26 3.32 -1.22
CA VAL A 207 15.44 3.36 -2.67
C VAL A 207 16.28 2.19 -3.17
N VAL A 208 17.35 1.85 -2.45
CA VAL A 208 18.13 0.62 -2.68
C VAL A 208 17.22 -0.61 -2.62
N ALA A 209 16.41 -0.74 -1.56
CA ALA A 209 15.50 -1.87 -1.41
C ALA A 209 14.49 -1.95 -2.57
N PHE A 210 13.87 -0.82 -2.91
CA PHE A 210 12.92 -0.68 -4.01
C PHE A 210 13.51 -1.06 -5.37
N LEU A 211 14.62 -0.43 -5.76
CA LEU A 211 15.27 -0.68 -7.05
C LEU A 211 15.80 -2.12 -7.15
N THR A 212 16.25 -2.72 -6.05
CA THR A 212 16.59 -4.15 -6.00
C THR A 212 15.37 -5.03 -6.28
N GLY A 213 14.20 -4.66 -5.76
CA GLY A 213 12.92 -5.31 -6.08
C GLY A 213 12.57 -5.22 -7.56
N CYS A 214 12.67 -4.03 -8.16
CA CYS A 214 12.45 -3.81 -9.60
C CYS A 214 13.42 -4.66 -10.44
N TYR A 215 14.70 -4.66 -10.06
CA TYR A 215 15.74 -5.44 -10.74
C TYR A 215 15.40 -6.94 -10.78
N ILE A 216 14.91 -7.48 -9.66
CA ILE A 216 14.50 -8.89 -9.58
C ILE A 216 13.25 -9.16 -10.42
N SER A 217 12.33 -8.20 -10.50
CA SER A 217 11.21 -8.30 -11.43
C SER A 217 11.70 -8.47 -12.88
N LYS A 218 12.74 -7.74 -13.30
CA LYS A 218 13.39 -7.91 -14.62
C LYS A 218 14.03 -9.27 -14.81
N VAL A 219 14.71 -9.79 -13.79
CA VAL A 219 15.25 -11.17 -13.82
C VAL A 219 14.14 -12.18 -14.06
N MET A 220 13.01 -12.03 -13.36
CA MET A 220 11.88 -12.95 -13.47
C MET A 220 11.19 -12.86 -14.83
N TYR A 221 11.11 -11.64 -15.39
CA TYR A 221 10.66 -11.40 -16.75
C TYR A 221 11.57 -12.10 -17.79
N ALA A 222 12.89 -11.91 -17.70
CA ALA A 222 13.87 -12.58 -18.57
C ALA A 222 13.81 -14.11 -18.47
N GLN A 223 13.48 -14.66 -17.29
CA GLN A 223 13.27 -16.09 -17.09
C GLN A 223 12.02 -16.64 -17.78
N GLY A 224 11.08 -15.79 -18.22
CA GLY A 224 9.78 -16.21 -18.73
C GLY A 224 8.91 -16.92 -17.69
N THR A 225 9.18 -16.69 -16.39
CA THR A 225 8.51 -17.40 -15.29
C THR A 225 7.51 -16.52 -14.57
N ASN A 226 6.34 -17.08 -14.27
CA ASN A 226 5.38 -16.43 -13.36
C ASN A 226 5.92 -16.38 -11.92
N LEU A 227 5.45 -15.41 -11.13
CA LEU A 227 5.99 -15.06 -9.81
C LEU A 227 6.24 -16.27 -8.88
N GLY A 228 5.29 -17.21 -8.82
CA GLY A 228 5.39 -18.40 -7.96
C GLY A 228 6.33 -19.50 -8.44
N ASN A 229 6.71 -19.51 -9.72
CA ASN A 229 7.47 -20.60 -10.35
C ASN A 229 8.94 -20.27 -10.58
N SER A 230 9.34 -18.99 -10.49
CA SER A 230 10.75 -18.58 -10.61
C SER A 230 11.60 -19.24 -9.51
N PRO A 231 12.70 -19.94 -9.85
CA PRO A 231 13.68 -20.42 -8.89
C PRO A 231 14.26 -19.29 -8.03
N PHE A 232 14.36 -18.07 -8.59
CA PHE A 232 14.87 -16.90 -7.89
C PHE A 232 13.86 -16.42 -6.83
N PHE A 233 12.58 -16.33 -7.19
CA PHE A 233 11.53 -15.99 -6.23
C PHE A 233 11.39 -17.03 -5.11
N LYS A 234 11.58 -18.33 -5.39
CA LYS A 234 11.56 -19.39 -4.37
C LYS A 234 12.60 -19.16 -3.25
N LYS A 235 13.76 -18.59 -3.57
CA LYS A 235 14.78 -18.23 -2.57
C LYS A 235 14.37 -17.03 -1.70
N LEU A 236 13.56 -16.12 -2.25
CA LEU A 236 13.12 -14.88 -1.60
C LEU A 236 11.84 -15.04 -0.79
N ARG A 237 11.05 -16.06 -1.10
CA ARG A 237 9.68 -16.24 -0.63
C ARG A 237 9.60 -16.29 0.91
N GLY A 238 8.97 -15.28 1.49
CA GLY A 238 8.72 -15.20 2.94
C GLY A 238 9.91 -14.73 3.77
N LEU A 239 10.96 -14.19 3.13
CA LEU A 239 12.09 -13.59 3.83
C LEU A 239 11.84 -12.10 4.10
N LYS A 240 11.97 -11.71 5.36
CA LYS A 240 12.10 -10.31 5.76
C LYS A 240 13.41 -9.73 5.21
N LEU A 241 13.43 -8.56 4.62
CA LEU A 241 14.65 -8.03 4.00
C LEU A 241 15.39 -7.11 4.96
N ASP A 242 16.70 -7.33 5.03
CA ASP A 242 17.68 -6.52 5.76
C ASP A 242 18.79 -6.07 4.79
N LYS A 243 19.72 -5.24 5.26
CA LYS A 243 20.86 -4.77 4.46
C LYS A 243 21.64 -5.92 3.83
N LYS A 244 22.02 -6.91 4.64
CA LYS A 244 22.88 -8.03 4.25
C LYS A 244 22.24 -8.85 3.13
N ARG A 245 20.92 -9.06 3.18
CA ARG A 245 20.17 -9.74 2.13
C ARG A 245 20.21 -8.95 0.84
N LEU A 246 19.98 -7.63 0.89
CA LEU A 246 20.02 -6.78 -0.31
C LEU A 246 21.43 -6.75 -0.94
N GLU A 247 22.49 -6.70 -0.13
CA GLU A 247 23.89 -6.78 -0.59
C GLU A 247 24.21 -8.11 -1.30
N ILE A 248 23.57 -9.21 -0.91
CA ILE A 248 23.72 -10.51 -1.57
C ILE A 248 22.84 -10.58 -2.83
N LEU A 249 21.63 -10.07 -2.77
CA LEU A 249 20.66 -10.17 -3.85
C LEU A 249 21.07 -9.39 -5.08
N TYR A 250 21.59 -8.17 -4.92
CA TYR A 250 22.00 -7.36 -6.05
C TYR A 250 23.01 -8.07 -6.99
N PRO A 251 24.17 -8.58 -6.52
CA PRO A 251 25.11 -9.29 -7.38
C PRO A 251 24.53 -10.60 -7.93
N GLU A 252 23.73 -11.34 -7.16
CA GLU A 252 23.05 -12.54 -7.68
C GLU A 252 22.10 -12.22 -8.84
N SER A 253 21.32 -11.15 -8.72
CA SER A 253 20.39 -10.70 -9.75
C SER A 253 21.14 -10.21 -10.99
N ARG A 254 22.22 -9.45 -10.82
CA ARG A 254 23.06 -8.98 -11.93
C ARG A 254 23.69 -10.15 -12.70
N ASN A 255 24.21 -11.15 -11.99
CA ASN A 255 24.74 -12.37 -12.61
C ASN A 255 23.66 -13.11 -13.41
N LYS A 256 22.40 -13.09 -12.95
CA LYS A 256 21.28 -13.67 -13.69
C LYS A 256 20.94 -12.89 -14.94
N ILE A 257 20.85 -11.56 -14.88
CA ILE A 257 20.65 -10.72 -16.08
C ILE A 257 21.73 -10.98 -17.13
N GLN A 258 23.00 -11.09 -16.70
CA GLN A 258 24.11 -11.42 -17.58
C GLN A 258 23.96 -12.81 -18.22
N GLN A 259 23.55 -13.82 -17.46
CA GLN A 259 23.34 -15.18 -17.97
C GLN A 259 22.25 -15.24 -19.06
N TYR A 260 21.26 -14.34 -19.00
CA TYR A 260 20.20 -14.25 -20.00
C TYR A 260 20.48 -13.23 -21.11
N ASP A 261 21.67 -12.62 -21.12
CA ASP A 261 22.04 -11.52 -22.03
C ASP A 261 20.99 -10.40 -22.08
N ALA A 262 20.45 -10.05 -20.91
CA ALA A 262 19.25 -9.21 -20.78
C ALA A 262 19.54 -7.82 -20.19
N PHE A 263 20.77 -7.29 -20.34
CA PHE A 263 21.17 -6.00 -19.77
C PHE A 263 20.30 -4.83 -20.20
N GLY A 264 19.70 -4.90 -21.39
CA GLY A 264 18.75 -3.89 -21.87
C GLY A 264 17.53 -3.70 -20.96
N LEU A 265 17.13 -4.73 -20.18
CA LEU A 265 15.98 -4.66 -19.27
C LEU A 265 16.24 -3.83 -18.01
N VAL A 266 17.50 -3.62 -17.65
CA VAL A 266 17.91 -2.98 -16.38
C VAL A 266 18.68 -1.69 -16.60
N LYS A 267 18.75 -1.19 -17.84
CA LYS A 267 19.48 0.03 -18.22
C LYS A 267 19.06 1.26 -17.40
N ASP A 268 17.78 1.34 -17.02
CA ASP A 268 17.21 2.46 -16.26
C ASP A 268 17.25 2.22 -14.73
N ILE A 269 17.64 1.01 -14.29
CA ILE A 269 17.74 0.62 -12.89
C ILE A 269 19.19 0.67 -12.41
N ASP A 270 20.13 0.12 -13.19
CA ASP A 270 21.53 -0.07 -12.79
C ASP A 270 22.20 1.25 -12.33
N PRO A 271 22.12 2.37 -13.09
CA PRO A 271 22.73 3.62 -12.67
C PRO A 271 22.12 4.18 -11.38
N LEU A 272 20.79 4.13 -11.25
CA LEU A 272 20.09 4.62 -10.06
C LEU A 272 20.41 3.78 -8.82
N LEU A 273 20.44 2.45 -8.98
CA LEU A 273 20.72 1.52 -7.88
C LEU A 273 22.17 1.65 -7.42
N ALA A 274 23.13 1.76 -8.35
CA ALA A 274 24.53 2.00 -8.01
C ALA A 274 24.70 3.33 -7.25
N GLN A 275 24.06 4.41 -7.72
CA GLN A 275 24.11 5.70 -7.04
C GLN A 275 23.45 5.65 -5.65
N ALA A 276 22.32 4.96 -5.51
CA ALA A 276 21.64 4.80 -4.24
C ALA A 276 22.50 4.01 -3.23
N TRP A 277 23.21 2.96 -3.67
CA TRP A 277 24.18 2.25 -2.83
C TRP A 277 25.36 3.14 -2.40
N ILE A 278 25.91 3.94 -3.32
CA ILE A 278 26.98 4.90 -3.00
C ILE A 278 26.52 5.90 -1.94
N ASN A 279 25.33 6.47 -2.09
CA ASN A 279 24.79 7.48 -1.18
C ASN A 279 24.38 6.89 0.18
N CYS A 280 23.91 5.63 0.18
CA CYS A 280 23.66 4.88 1.41
C CYS A 280 24.96 4.67 2.22
N GLY A 281 26.07 4.40 1.54
CA GLY A 281 27.37 4.15 2.16
C GLY A 281 27.29 3.05 3.23
N SER A 282 27.91 3.30 4.38
CA SER A 282 27.84 2.37 5.52
C SER A 282 26.55 2.50 6.33
N LYS A 283 25.77 3.57 6.16
CA LYS A 283 24.54 3.83 6.92
C LYS A 283 23.47 2.80 6.54
N TRP A 284 22.71 2.34 7.52
CA TRP A 284 21.49 1.58 7.28
C TRP A 284 20.52 1.85 8.41
N ASP A 285 19.89 3.02 8.33
CA ASP A 285 18.98 3.47 9.37
C ASP A 285 17.55 3.36 8.85
N ILE A 286 17.13 2.15 8.49
CA ILE A 286 15.74 1.78 8.29
C ILE A 286 15.49 0.42 8.91
N SER A 287 14.26 0.18 9.33
CA SER A 287 13.85 -1.13 9.83
C SER A 287 13.76 -2.16 8.69
N ASP A 288 13.85 -3.44 9.06
CA ASP A 288 13.63 -4.53 8.12
C ASP A 288 12.22 -4.48 7.49
N ASP A 289 11.20 -3.97 8.20
CA ASP A 289 9.86 -3.81 7.63
C ASP A 289 9.81 -2.70 6.57
N GLU A 290 10.51 -1.58 6.79
CA GLU A 290 10.66 -0.53 5.77
C GLU A 290 11.36 -1.07 4.51
N ALA A 291 12.48 -1.78 4.68
CA ALA A 291 13.20 -2.40 3.58
C ALA A 291 12.34 -3.44 2.85
N THR A 292 11.62 -4.27 3.61
CA THR A 292 10.73 -5.31 3.04
C THR A 292 9.60 -4.70 2.23
N LEU A 293 8.94 -3.65 2.74
CA LEU A 293 7.86 -2.99 2.01
C LEU A 293 8.37 -2.31 0.74
N ALA A 294 9.46 -1.54 0.84
CA ALA A 294 10.06 -0.85 -0.32
C ALA A 294 10.45 -1.83 -1.43
N PHE A 295 11.15 -2.91 -1.07
CA PHE A 295 11.47 -3.98 -2.01
C PHE A 295 10.23 -4.62 -2.63
N SER A 296 9.22 -4.92 -1.80
CA SER A 296 8.01 -5.60 -2.27
C SER A 296 7.25 -4.73 -3.27
N ILE A 297 7.21 -3.41 -3.05
CA ILE A 297 6.66 -2.42 -3.98
C ILE A 297 7.39 -2.51 -5.31
N GLY A 298 8.72 -2.44 -5.32
CA GLY A 298 9.52 -2.51 -6.55
C GLY A 298 9.31 -3.82 -7.31
N LEU A 299 9.28 -4.95 -6.59
CA LEU A 299 9.04 -6.26 -7.19
C LEU A 299 7.63 -6.38 -7.82
N SER A 300 6.62 -5.78 -7.21
CA SER A 300 5.22 -5.99 -7.57
C SER A 300 4.65 -4.94 -8.53
N LEU A 301 5.15 -3.71 -8.48
CA LEU A 301 4.65 -2.59 -9.28
C LEU A 301 5.54 -2.27 -10.48
N ASP A 302 6.65 -2.99 -10.70
CA ASP A 302 7.59 -2.76 -11.81
C ASP A 302 6.90 -2.59 -13.17
N TYR A 303 5.94 -3.46 -13.49
CA TYR A 303 5.17 -3.39 -14.73
C TYR A 303 4.38 -2.08 -14.85
N ASN A 304 3.78 -1.63 -13.75
CA ASN A 304 2.97 -0.41 -13.73
C ASN A 304 3.83 0.84 -13.84
N ILE A 305 5.04 0.81 -13.26
CA ILE A 305 6.01 1.89 -13.35
C ILE A 305 6.44 2.12 -14.80
N HIS A 306 6.70 1.04 -15.55
CA HIS A 306 7.02 1.17 -16.98
C HIS A 306 5.85 1.59 -17.86
N LYS A 307 4.64 1.04 -17.64
CA LYS A 307 3.45 1.41 -18.44
C LYS A 307 3.11 2.90 -18.31
N ALA A 308 3.51 3.53 -17.23
CA ALA A 308 3.27 4.95 -16.99
C ALA A 308 4.11 5.87 -17.87
N ASP A 309 5.38 5.51 -18.07
CA ASP A 309 6.33 6.19 -18.95
C ASP A 309 5.80 6.26 -20.39
N GLU A 310 5.15 5.18 -20.85
CA GLU A 310 4.58 5.09 -22.20
C GLU A 310 3.35 6.00 -22.43
N LYS A 311 2.83 6.65 -21.38
CA LYS A 311 1.67 7.55 -21.45
C LYS A 311 2.02 9.03 -21.38
N GLU A 312 3.28 9.38 -21.15
CA GLU A 312 3.82 10.74 -21.30
C GLU A 312 4.43 10.95 -22.70
#